data_AF-A0A964NHL1-F1
#
_entry.id   AF-A0A964NHL1-F1
#
_cell.length_a   1.000
_cell.length_b   1.000
_cell.length_c   1.000
_cell.angle_alpha   90.00
_cell.angle_beta   90.00
_cell.angle_gamma   90.00
#
_symmetry.space_group_name_H-M   'P 1'
#
loop_
_entity.id
_entity.type
_entity.pdbx_description
1 polymer ?
#
loop_
_entity_poly.entity_id
_entity_poly.type
_entity_poly.pdbx_seq_one_letter_code
_entity_poly.pdbx_strand_id
1 'polypeptide(L)'
;MELLQTIFNWLLTPLSGALVHDMSPLVAWHARLMMLAWSVLIPLGVLLARFYKVTPHQDFPAHLDNPFWWHGHRALQYSGIALALLAVFLILRLNSDFNIQNWHHILGYTLVVLGLLQVLGAQLRGTKGGPTDVAKGLPLRGDHFDMTRRRLIFERWHKGGGYAALALVVITTMLGLALADAPRWMVLVIASWWLLLVVVFVILQKRGRAVETYVAIWGKPYRGKS
;
A
#
# COMPACT_ATOMS: atom_id res chain seq x y z
N MET A 1 9.17 -40.10 -8.91
CA MET A 1 10.18 -39.17 -9.47
C MET A 1 9.62 -38.41 -10.66
N GLU A 2 8.97 -39.09 -11.61
CA GLU A 2 8.35 -38.47 -12.80
C GLU A 2 7.32 -37.37 -12.48
N LEU A 3 6.36 -37.63 -11.57
CA LEU A 3 5.34 -36.64 -11.21
C LEU A 3 5.94 -35.32 -10.70
N LEU A 4 6.99 -35.39 -9.86
CA LEU A 4 7.65 -34.20 -9.32
C LEU A 4 8.33 -33.39 -10.43
N GLN A 5 8.97 -34.08 -11.37
CA GLN A 5 9.59 -33.45 -12.53
C GLN A 5 8.54 -32.80 -13.45
N THR A 6 7.41 -33.46 -13.69
CA THR A 6 6.29 -32.90 -14.45
C THR A 6 5.76 -31.62 -13.81
N ILE A 7 5.51 -31.63 -12.49
CA ILE A 7 5.04 -30.44 -11.75
C ILE A 7 6.08 -29.32 -11.82
N PHE A 8 7.36 -29.63 -11.59
CA PHE A 8 8.44 -28.65 -11.62
C PHE A 8 8.58 -28.00 -13.01
N ASN A 9 8.55 -28.79 -14.08
CA ASN A 9 8.60 -28.28 -15.45
C ASN A 9 7.38 -27.43 -15.76
N TRP A 10 6.19 -27.85 -15.35
CA TRP A 10 4.96 -27.07 -15.50
C TRP A 10 5.06 -25.72 -14.79
N LEU A 11 5.62 -25.68 -13.58
CA LEU A 11 5.80 -24.45 -12.80
C LEU A 11 6.73 -23.46 -13.49
N LEU A 12 7.82 -23.94 -14.10
CA LEU A 12 8.78 -23.11 -14.83
C LEU A 12 8.29 -22.67 -16.21
N THR A 13 7.27 -23.34 -16.76
CA THR A 13 6.73 -22.99 -18.09
C THR A 13 6.08 -21.59 -18.04
N PRO A 14 6.39 -20.71 -19.02
CA PRO A 14 5.65 -19.47 -19.28
C PRO A 14 4.13 -19.66 -19.36
N LEU A 15 3.37 -18.60 -19.12
CA LEU A 15 1.92 -18.64 -19.21
C LEU A 15 1.43 -19.05 -20.61
N SER A 16 2.10 -18.56 -21.65
CA SER A 16 1.84 -18.88 -23.05
C SER A 16 2.09 -20.36 -23.41
N GLY A 17 2.87 -21.07 -22.60
CA GLY A 17 3.39 -22.40 -22.94
C GLY A 17 4.68 -22.39 -23.75
N ALA A 18 5.32 -21.23 -23.95
CA ALA A 18 6.61 -21.12 -24.64
C ALA A 18 7.71 -21.97 -23.98
N LEU A 19 8.72 -22.36 -24.77
CA LEU A 19 9.83 -23.18 -24.27
C LEU A 19 10.83 -22.39 -23.41
N VAL A 20 10.90 -21.08 -23.62
CA VAL A 20 11.86 -20.19 -22.96
C VAL A 20 11.11 -18.96 -22.48
N HIS A 21 11.34 -18.59 -21.21
CA HIS A 21 10.98 -17.28 -20.70
C HIS A 21 12.15 -16.32 -20.99
N ASP A 22 12.00 -15.46 -22.00
CA ASP A 22 12.99 -14.44 -22.33
C ASP A 22 12.44 -13.05 -22.01
N MET A 23 13.23 -12.24 -21.31
CA MET A 23 12.84 -10.89 -20.93
C MET A 23 14.04 -9.97 -20.83
N SER A 24 13.88 -8.71 -21.26
CA SER A 24 14.96 -7.74 -21.13
C SER A 24 15.25 -7.42 -19.65
N PRO A 25 16.52 -7.16 -19.28
CA PRO A 25 16.89 -6.86 -17.90
C PRO A 25 16.13 -5.67 -17.30
N LEU A 26 15.81 -4.65 -18.09
CA LEU A 26 15.06 -3.47 -17.63
C LEU A 26 13.60 -3.82 -17.30
N VAL A 27 12.94 -4.67 -18.09
CA VAL A 27 11.60 -5.16 -17.76
C VAL A 27 11.64 -5.99 -16.48
N ALA A 28 12.67 -6.83 -16.30
CA ALA A 28 12.84 -7.62 -15.09
C ALA A 28 13.00 -6.74 -13.84
N TRP A 29 13.82 -5.69 -13.91
CA TRP A 29 14.01 -4.75 -12.81
C TRP A 29 12.76 -3.92 -12.53
N HIS A 30 12.06 -3.45 -13.57
CA HIS A 30 10.77 -2.79 -13.42
C HIS A 30 9.79 -3.67 -12.64
N ALA A 31 9.61 -4.93 -13.04
CA ALA A 31 8.70 -5.86 -12.40
C ALA A 31 9.06 -6.12 -10.93
N ARG A 32 10.34 -6.35 -10.60
CA ARG A 32 10.81 -6.57 -9.22
C ARG A 32 10.56 -5.36 -8.32
N LEU A 33 10.89 -4.16 -8.80
CA LEU A 33 10.69 -2.93 -8.05
C LEU A 33 9.21 -2.62 -7.86
N MET A 34 8.38 -2.81 -8.88
CA MET A 34 6.93 -2.64 -8.78
C MET A 34 6.29 -3.66 -7.85
N MET A 35 6.73 -4.92 -7.87
CA MET A 35 6.26 -5.95 -6.94
C MET A 35 6.61 -5.59 -5.49
N LEU A 36 7.86 -5.20 -5.22
CA LEU A 36 8.29 -4.79 -3.88
C LEU A 36 7.51 -3.54 -3.42
N ALA A 37 7.37 -2.54 -4.28
CA ALA A 37 6.61 -1.34 -3.96
C ALA A 37 5.13 -1.66 -3.69
N TRP A 38 4.40 -2.05 -4.72
CA TRP A 38 2.93 -2.06 -4.73
C TRP A 38 2.31 -3.31 -4.10
N SER A 39 3.00 -4.45 -4.14
CA SER A 39 2.48 -5.69 -3.56
C SER A 39 3.04 -6.01 -2.18
N VAL A 40 4.16 -5.42 -1.77
CA VAL A 40 4.75 -5.68 -0.44
C VAL A 40 4.71 -4.45 0.46
N LEU A 41 5.43 -3.38 0.13
CA LEU A 41 5.57 -2.23 1.04
C LEU A 41 4.25 -1.48 1.24
N ILE A 42 3.55 -1.13 0.16
CA ILE A 42 2.29 -0.36 0.24
C ILE A 42 1.22 -1.13 1.05
N PRO A 43 0.93 -2.43 0.78
CA PRO A 43 -0.08 -3.17 1.54
C PRO A 43 0.31 -3.41 3.00
N LEU A 44 1.59 -3.68 3.29
CA LEU A 44 2.07 -3.80 4.68
C LEU A 44 1.91 -2.48 5.43
N GLY A 45 2.18 -1.34 4.77
CA GLY A 45 1.93 -0.02 5.34
C GLY A 45 0.45 0.21 5.65
N VAL A 46 -0.46 -0.27 4.79
CA VAL A 46 -1.92 -0.19 5.04
C VAL A 46 -2.33 -1.07 6.23
N LEU A 47 -1.84 -2.31 6.32
CA LEU A 47 -2.09 -3.19 7.47
C LEU A 47 -1.63 -2.56 8.78
N LEU A 48 -0.43 -1.96 8.77
CA LEU A 48 0.14 -1.28 9.93
C LEU A 48 -0.73 -0.10 10.39
N ALA A 49 -1.09 0.79 9.46
CA ALA A 49 -1.94 1.94 9.77
C ALA A 49 -3.36 1.55 10.17
N ARG A 50 -3.87 0.41 9.69
CA ARG A 50 -5.22 -0.05 10.06
C ARG A 50 -5.25 -0.71 11.43
N PHE A 51 -4.33 -1.62 11.72
CA PHE A 51 -4.45 -2.57 12.84
C PHE A 51 -3.43 -2.41 13.98
N TYR A 52 -2.43 -1.55 13.81
CA TYR A 52 -1.34 -1.40 14.78
C TYR A 52 -1.24 0.03 15.36
N LYS A 53 -2.30 0.83 15.24
CA LYS A 53 -2.36 2.14 15.91
C LYS A 53 -2.25 2.03 17.43
N VAL A 54 -2.75 0.92 17.96
CA VAL A 54 -2.53 0.45 19.34
C VAL A 54 -1.77 -0.87 19.24
N THR A 55 -0.55 -0.95 19.77
CA THR A 55 0.26 -2.17 19.68
C THR A 55 -0.23 -3.25 20.66
N PRO A 56 0.05 -4.54 20.43
CA PRO A 56 -0.46 -5.62 21.29
C PRO A 56 -0.09 -5.50 22.78
N HIS A 57 1.04 -4.86 23.09
CA HIS A 57 1.56 -4.69 24.44
C HIS A 57 1.38 -3.27 24.99
N GLN A 58 0.64 -2.42 24.28
CA GLN A 58 0.34 -1.07 24.76
C GLN A 58 -0.74 -1.14 25.83
N ASP A 59 -0.48 -0.50 26.96
CA ASP A 59 -1.47 -0.31 28.04
C ASP A 59 -2.56 0.69 27.60
N PHE A 60 -3.48 0.23 26.76
CA PHE A 60 -4.55 1.05 26.22
C PHE A 60 -5.84 0.84 27.05
N PRO A 61 -6.53 1.91 27.49
CA PRO A 61 -6.39 3.31 27.06
C PRO A 61 -5.52 4.21 27.95
N ALA A 62 -4.76 3.69 28.92
CA ALA A 62 -3.92 4.52 29.82
C ALA A 62 -2.80 5.26 29.07
N HIS A 63 -2.19 4.61 28.08
CA HIS A 63 -1.18 5.16 27.17
C HIS A 63 -1.76 5.30 25.77
N LEU A 64 -1.69 6.52 25.23
CA LEU A 64 -2.23 6.91 23.93
C LEU A 64 -1.11 7.39 22.98
N ASP A 65 -1.45 7.62 21.72
CA ASP A 65 -0.57 8.24 20.71
C ASP A 65 0.77 7.52 20.49
N ASN A 66 0.74 6.18 20.40
CA ASN A 66 1.93 5.41 20.04
C ASN A 66 2.36 5.75 18.60
N PRO A 67 3.60 6.24 18.37
CA PRO A 67 4.02 6.73 17.06
C PRO A 67 4.44 5.61 16.08
N PHE A 68 4.54 4.35 16.55
CA PHE A 68 5.02 3.21 15.76
C PHE A 68 4.30 3.06 14.42
N TRP A 69 2.96 3.04 14.44
CA TRP A 69 2.17 2.87 13.23
C TRP A 69 2.36 4.03 12.25
N TRP A 70 2.51 5.26 12.76
CA TRP A 70 2.62 6.46 11.94
C TRP A 70 3.96 6.49 11.22
N HIS A 71 5.05 6.26 11.95
CA HIS A 71 6.39 6.22 11.36
C HIS A 71 6.56 5.05 10.41
N GLY A 72 6.12 3.85 10.80
CA GLY A 72 6.22 2.68 9.94
C GLY A 72 5.35 2.80 8.69
N HIS A 73 4.12 3.33 8.80
CA HIS A 73 3.26 3.53 7.63
C HIS A 73 3.92 4.51 6.68
N ARG A 74 4.35 5.68 7.19
CA ARG A 74 4.99 6.70 6.36
C ARG A 74 6.27 6.20 5.69
N ALA A 75 7.12 5.47 6.42
CA ALA A 75 8.33 4.88 5.86
C ALA A 75 8.01 3.91 4.72
N LEU A 76 7.10 2.96 4.94
CA LEU A 76 6.68 1.99 3.93
C LEU A 76 6.05 2.66 2.71
N GLN A 77 5.18 3.66 2.91
CA GLN A 77 4.53 4.37 1.80
C GLN A 77 5.54 5.18 0.98
N TYR A 78 6.42 5.95 1.62
CA TYR A 78 7.41 6.74 0.89
C TYR A 78 8.44 5.87 0.17
N SER A 79 8.92 4.80 0.81
CA SER A 79 9.80 3.84 0.15
C SER A 79 9.10 3.16 -1.03
N GLY A 80 7.84 2.76 -0.88
CA GLY A 80 7.05 2.18 -1.97
C GLY A 80 6.90 3.13 -3.16
N ILE A 81 6.51 4.39 -2.92
CA ILE A 81 6.38 5.39 -3.99
C ILE A 81 7.74 5.69 -4.64
N ALA A 82 8.82 5.82 -3.87
CA ALA A 82 10.16 6.05 -4.43
C ALA A 82 10.61 4.90 -5.34
N LEU A 83 10.40 3.64 -4.93
CA LEU A 83 10.72 2.47 -5.75
C LEU A 83 9.83 2.38 -7.00
N ALA A 84 8.55 2.73 -6.90
CA ALA A 84 7.65 2.77 -8.06
C ALA A 84 8.10 3.83 -9.08
N LEU A 85 8.49 5.03 -8.62
CA LEU A 85 9.02 6.09 -9.49
C LEU A 85 10.33 5.66 -10.15
N LEU A 86 11.23 5.01 -9.41
CA LEU A 86 12.46 4.45 -9.97
C LEU A 86 12.16 3.40 -11.04
N ALA A 87 11.20 2.50 -10.79
CA ALA A 87 10.78 1.47 -11.75
C ALA A 87 10.19 2.06 -13.03
N VAL A 88 9.38 3.13 -12.92
CA VAL A 88 8.87 3.86 -14.09
C VAL A 88 9.99 4.57 -14.83
N PHE A 89 10.90 5.23 -14.12
CA PHE A 89 12.05 5.87 -14.73
C PHE A 89 12.88 4.88 -15.56
N LEU A 90 13.18 3.70 -14.99
CA LEU A 90 13.95 2.67 -15.70
C LEU A 90 13.23 2.16 -16.96
N ILE A 91 11.92 1.96 -16.94
CA ILE A 91 11.19 1.45 -18.12
C ILE A 91 10.98 2.53 -19.20
N LEU A 92 10.89 3.80 -18.81
CA LEU A 92 10.89 4.94 -19.74
C LEU A 92 12.28 5.22 -20.35
N ARG A 93 13.35 4.67 -19.78
CA ARG A 93 14.67 4.69 -20.43
C ARG A 93 14.80 3.64 -21.51
N LEU A 94 14.01 2.57 -21.45
CA LEU A 94 13.93 1.53 -22.48
C LEU A 94 13.02 1.97 -23.64
N ASN A 95 11.90 2.62 -23.32
CA ASN A 95 10.95 3.14 -24.30
C ASN A 95 11.08 4.66 -24.34
N SER A 96 11.66 5.19 -25.41
CA SER A 96 11.82 6.65 -25.62
C SER A 96 10.50 7.42 -25.49
N ASP A 97 9.38 6.73 -25.72
CA ASP A 97 8.04 7.31 -25.79
C ASP A 97 7.12 6.79 -24.67
N PHE A 98 6.31 7.71 -24.14
CA PHE A 98 5.19 7.38 -23.26
C PHE A 98 4.17 6.51 -24.01
N ASN A 99 3.89 5.31 -23.48
CA ASN A 99 3.02 4.33 -24.13
C ASN A 99 1.77 4.05 -23.29
N ILE A 100 0.57 4.23 -23.86
CA ILE A 100 -0.74 3.90 -23.25
C ILE A 100 -1.56 2.92 -24.10
N GLN A 101 -0.90 2.10 -24.91
CA GLN A 101 -1.54 1.21 -25.88
C GLN A 101 -2.21 -0.02 -25.25
N ASN A 102 -1.93 -0.33 -23.99
CA ASN A 102 -2.54 -1.46 -23.29
C ASN A 102 -2.98 -1.10 -21.87
N TRP A 103 -3.85 -1.94 -21.31
CA TRP A 103 -4.41 -1.75 -19.97
C TRP A 103 -3.37 -1.75 -18.86
N HIS A 104 -2.29 -2.54 -18.96
CA HIS A 104 -1.23 -2.51 -17.94
C HIS A 104 -0.61 -1.12 -17.82
N HIS A 105 -0.32 -0.47 -18.96
CA HIS A 105 0.26 0.88 -18.97
C HIS A 105 -0.71 1.91 -18.38
N ILE A 106 -1.97 1.92 -18.86
CA ILE A 106 -2.99 2.87 -18.40
C ILE A 106 -3.19 2.76 -16.89
N LEU A 107 -3.36 1.54 -16.39
CA LEU A 107 -3.60 1.30 -14.97
C LEU A 107 -2.33 1.50 -14.14
N GLY A 108 -1.15 1.20 -14.69
CA GLY A 108 0.15 1.46 -14.07
C GLY A 108 0.40 2.95 -13.84
N TYR A 109 0.21 3.80 -14.86
CA TYR A 109 0.33 5.26 -14.68
C TYR A 109 -0.76 5.80 -13.75
N THR A 110 -1.98 5.26 -13.83
CA THR A 110 -3.06 5.61 -12.90
C THR A 110 -2.65 5.35 -11.46
N LEU A 111 -2.04 4.20 -11.16
CA LEU A 111 -1.52 3.87 -9.83
C LEU A 111 -0.42 4.84 -9.38
N VAL A 112 0.51 5.20 -10.25
CA VAL A 112 1.57 6.17 -9.94
C VAL A 112 0.96 7.54 -9.60
N VAL A 113 0.04 8.04 -10.42
CA VAL A 113 -0.67 9.31 -10.16
C VAL A 113 -1.45 9.24 -8.84
N LEU A 114 -2.21 8.17 -8.60
CA LEU A 114 -2.92 7.98 -7.34
C LEU A 114 -1.96 7.97 -6.15
N GLY A 115 -0.83 7.27 -6.24
CA GLY A 115 0.20 7.24 -5.21
C GLY A 115 0.78 8.63 -4.90
N LEU A 116 1.09 9.42 -5.93
CA LEU A 116 1.55 10.80 -5.78
C LEU A 116 0.48 11.70 -5.15
N LEU A 117 -0.78 11.56 -5.57
CA LEU A 117 -1.91 12.28 -4.97
C LEU A 117 -2.13 11.89 -3.51
N GLN A 118 -1.86 10.64 -3.12
CA GLN A 118 -1.89 10.22 -1.72
C GLN A 118 -0.79 10.91 -0.90
N VAL A 119 0.43 11.01 -1.44
CA VAL A 119 1.55 11.73 -0.77
C VAL A 119 1.26 13.22 -0.66
N LEU A 120 0.77 13.85 -1.73
CA LEU A 120 0.40 15.26 -1.74
C LEU A 120 -0.75 15.54 -0.78
N GLY A 121 -1.81 14.74 -0.85
CA GLY A 121 -2.95 14.80 0.07
C GLY A 121 -2.51 14.65 1.52
N ALA A 122 -1.54 13.78 1.80
CA ALA A 122 -0.95 13.66 3.13
C ALA A 122 -0.24 14.95 3.57
N GLN A 123 0.51 15.64 2.71
CA GLN A 123 1.09 16.95 3.07
C GLN A 123 0.02 18.02 3.32
N LEU A 124 -1.09 17.95 2.59
CA LEU A 124 -2.19 18.91 2.65
C LEU A 124 -3.28 18.54 3.66
N ARG A 125 -3.06 17.52 4.51
CA ARG A 125 -4.09 16.95 5.42
C ARG A 125 -4.54 17.83 6.58
N GLY A 126 -3.89 18.98 6.78
CA GLY A 126 -4.18 19.91 7.87
C GLY A 126 -3.37 19.66 9.15
N THR A 127 -3.54 20.55 10.13
CA THR A 127 -2.82 20.52 11.42
C THR A 127 -3.35 19.42 12.35
N LYS A 128 -2.48 18.91 13.25
CA LYS A 128 -2.87 17.85 14.20
C LYS A 128 -3.72 18.41 15.33
N GLY A 129 -3.19 19.32 16.14
CA GLY A 129 -3.84 19.85 17.33
C GLY A 129 -3.97 18.82 18.45
N GLY A 130 -4.85 19.10 19.41
CA GLY A 130 -5.21 18.22 20.50
C GLY A 130 -4.25 18.25 21.71
N PRO A 131 -4.61 17.55 22.79
CA PRO A 131 -3.86 17.58 24.07
C PRO A 131 -2.36 17.25 23.94
N THR A 132 -2.00 16.34 23.02
CA THR A 132 -0.62 15.95 22.74
C THR A 132 0.24 17.09 22.17
N ASP A 133 -0.39 18.02 21.46
CA ASP A 133 0.27 19.20 20.88
C ASP A 133 0.39 20.31 21.95
N VAL A 134 -0.62 20.47 22.81
CA VAL A 134 -0.57 21.39 23.97
C VAL A 134 0.59 21.06 24.91
N ALA A 135 0.85 19.78 25.17
CA ALA A 135 2.01 19.33 25.96
C ALA A 135 3.37 19.75 25.35
N LYS A 136 3.40 20.15 24.08
CA LYS A 136 4.57 20.66 23.34
C LYS A 136 4.54 22.18 23.14
N GLY A 137 3.61 22.89 23.79
CA GLY A 137 3.42 24.33 23.61
C GLY A 137 2.69 24.73 22.32
N LEU A 138 2.04 23.78 21.63
CA LEU A 138 1.31 24.03 20.39
C LEU A 138 -0.22 24.21 20.65
N PRO A 139 -0.98 24.77 19.70
CA PRO A 139 -2.42 25.01 19.88
C PRO A 139 -3.23 23.73 20.11
N LEU A 140 -4.26 23.83 20.98
CA LEU A 140 -5.25 22.75 21.17
C LEU A 140 -6.08 22.51 19.92
N ARG A 141 -6.43 23.57 19.18
CA ARG A 141 -7.25 23.49 17.97
C ARG A 141 -6.39 23.04 16.78
N GLY A 142 -6.98 22.25 15.90
CA GLY A 142 -6.31 21.76 14.71
C GLY A 142 -7.24 20.92 13.84
N ASP A 143 -6.95 20.84 12.55
CA ASP A 143 -7.82 20.17 11.57
C ASP A 143 -8.19 18.74 11.98
N HIS A 144 -7.23 17.98 12.51
CA HIS A 144 -7.46 16.60 12.94
C HIS A 144 -8.20 16.52 14.28
N PHE A 145 -7.84 17.34 15.27
CA PHE A 145 -8.53 17.33 16.57
C PHE A 145 -9.98 17.84 16.48
N ASP A 146 -10.22 18.87 15.66
CA ASP A 146 -11.56 19.43 15.45
C ASP A 146 -12.35 18.65 14.40
N MET A 147 -11.70 17.76 13.63
CA MET A 147 -12.26 17.05 12.48
C MET A 147 -12.91 18.02 11.47
N THR A 148 -12.14 19.02 11.04
CA THR A 148 -12.60 20.03 10.07
C THR A 148 -13.00 19.40 8.74
N ARG A 149 -13.72 20.15 7.89
CA ARG A 149 -14.06 19.70 6.53
C ARG A 149 -12.83 19.25 5.75
N ARG A 150 -11.71 19.98 5.88
CA ARG A 150 -10.42 19.64 5.28
C ARG A 150 -9.97 18.25 5.71
N ARG A 151 -9.99 17.96 7.02
CA ARG A 151 -9.61 16.65 7.55
C ARG A 151 -10.54 15.54 7.08
N LEU A 152 -11.86 15.77 7.09
CA LEU A 152 -12.84 14.78 6.67
C LEU A 152 -12.69 14.40 5.19
N ILE A 153 -12.50 15.38 4.32
CA ILE A 153 -12.22 15.16 2.89
C ILE A 153 -10.93 14.35 2.73
N PHE A 154 -9.85 14.77 3.42
CA PHE A 154 -8.59 14.04 3.42
C PHE A 154 -8.78 12.58 3.84
N GLU A 155 -9.46 12.30 4.95
CA GLU A 155 -9.63 10.92 5.42
C GLU A 155 -10.45 10.07 4.46
N ARG A 156 -11.51 10.64 3.87
CA ARG A 156 -12.35 9.95 2.88
C ARG A 156 -11.53 9.60 1.64
N TRP A 157 -10.81 10.56 1.09
CA TRP A 157 -9.95 10.36 -0.08
C TRP A 157 -8.78 9.43 0.21
N HIS A 158 -8.11 9.61 1.35
CA HIS A 158 -6.92 8.84 1.71
C HIS A 158 -7.26 7.36 1.97
N LYS A 159 -8.30 7.10 2.77
CA LYS A 159 -8.75 5.73 3.06
C LYS A 159 -9.39 5.09 1.81
N GLY A 160 -10.33 5.78 1.16
CA GLY A 160 -11.05 5.26 -0.01
C GLY A 160 -10.15 5.04 -1.21
N GLY A 161 -9.36 6.06 -1.58
CA GLY A 161 -8.41 5.99 -2.69
C GLY A 161 -7.29 4.98 -2.43
N GLY A 162 -6.84 4.81 -1.18
CA GLY A 162 -5.88 3.77 -0.81
C GLY A 162 -6.40 2.35 -1.07
N TYR A 163 -7.64 2.03 -0.67
CA TYR A 163 -8.23 0.71 -0.96
C TYR A 163 -8.51 0.51 -2.46
N ALA A 164 -8.96 1.56 -3.15
CA ALA A 164 -9.15 1.50 -4.60
C ALA A 164 -7.82 1.22 -5.33
N ALA A 165 -6.73 1.87 -4.91
CA ALA A 165 -5.40 1.60 -5.43
C ALA A 165 -4.96 0.15 -5.17
N LEU A 166 -5.18 -0.40 -3.96
CA LEU A 166 -4.87 -1.80 -3.67
C LEU A 166 -5.62 -2.78 -4.58
N ALA A 167 -6.90 -2.56 -4.83
CA ALA A 167 -7.67 -3.38 -5.75
C ALA A 167 -7.12 -3.28 -7.18
N LEU A 168 -6.75 -2.07 -7.61
CA LEU A 168 -6.19 -1.83 -8.92
C LEU A 168 -4.80 -2.47 -9.09
N VAL A 169 -3.95 -2.48 -8.06
CA VAL A 169 -2.65 -3.14 -8.09
C VAL A 169 -2.78 -4.61 -8.46
N VAL A 170 -3.73 -5.34 -7.88
CA VAL A 170 -3.93 -6.77 -8.18
C VAL A 170 -4.16 -6.97 -9.67
N ILE A 171 -5.03 -6.17 -10.27
CA ILE A 171 -5.33 -6.23 -11.72
C ILE A 171 -4.09 -5.87 -12.54
N THR A 172 -3.44 -4.75 -12.23
CA THR A 172 -2.26 -4.27 -12.97
C THR A 172 -1.10 -5.25 -12.90
N THR A 173 -0.88 -5.91 -11.75
CA THR A 173 0.13 -6.95 -11.57
C THR A 173 -0.18 -8.17 -12.42
N MET A 174 -1.43 -8.64 -12.46
CA MET A 174 -1.79 -9.78 -13.31
C MET A 174 -1.63 -9.47 -14.80
N LEU A 175 -2.00 -8.27 -15.24
CA LEU A 175 -1.76 -7.81 -16.61
C LEU A 175 -0.26 -7.74 -16.92
N GLY A 176 0.56 -7.28 -15.98
CA GLY A 176 2.02 -7.23 -16.14
C GLY A 176 2.65 -8.62 -16.24
N LEU A 177 2.20 -9.57 -15.43
CA LEU A 177 2.64 -10.98 -15.49
C LEU A 177 2.27 -11.62 -16.84
N ALA A 178 1.07 -11.33 -17.36
CA ALA A 178 0.65 -11.80 -18.67
C ALA A 178 1.49 -11.17 -19.80
N LEU A 179 1.74 -9.86 -19.76
CA LEU A 179 2.56 -9.17 -20.76
C LEU A 179 4.02 -9.62 -20.76
N ALA A 180 4.56 -9.96 -19.58
CA ALA A 180 5.91 -10.47 -19.45
C ALA A 180 6.02 -11.98 -19.74
N ASP A 181 4.91 -12.65 -20.07
CA ASP A 181 4.83 -14.10 -20.20
C ASP A 181 5.50 -14.84 -19.03
N ALA A 182 5.15 -14.42 -17.82
CA ALA A 182 5.80 -14.90 -16.60
C ALA A 182 5.63 -16.42 -16.42
N PRO A 183 6.62 -17.12 -15.84
CA PRO A 183 6.46 -18.51 -15.43
C PRO A 183 5.29 -18.70 -14.47
N ARG A 184 4.56 -19.82 -14.61
CA ARG A 184 3.35 -20.12 -13.83
C ARG A 184 3.56 -20.07 -12.31
N TRP A 185 4.74 -20.46 -11.82
CA TRP A 185 5.05 -20.38 -10.40
C TRP A 185 4.96 -18.95 -9.85
N MET A 186 5.33 -17.93 -10.63
CA MET A 186 5.28 -16.54 -10.18
C MET A 186 3.85 -16.11 -9.90
N VAL A 187 2.92 -16.49 -10.78
CA VAL A 187 1.49 -16.21 -10.61
C VAL A 187 0.97 -16.86 -9.34
N LEU A 188 1.30 -18.13 -9.09
CA LEU A 188 0.87 -18.85 -7.90
C LEU A 188 1.42 -18.22 -6.62
N VAL A 189 2.70 -17.84 -6.59
CA VAL A 189 3.31 -17.19 -5.43
C VAL A 189 2.67 -15.83 -5.16
N ILE A 190 2.48 -15.01 -6.19
CA ILE A 190 1.89 -13.67 -6.07
C ILE A 190 0.41 -13.76 -5.62
N ALA A 191 -0.36 -14.68 -6.21
CA ALA A 191 -1.74 -14.93 -5.80
C ALA A 191 -1.83 -15.41 -4.34
N SER A 192 -0.95 -16.33 -3.95
CA SER A 192 -0.87 -16.83 -2.57
C SER A 192 -0.50 -15.73 -1.58
N TRP A 193 0.42 -14.83 -1.98
CA TRP A 193 0.79 -13.66 -1.18
C TRP A 193 -0.37 -12.70 -0.97
N TRP A 194 -1.12 -12.36 -2.02
CA TRP A 194 -2.31 -11.52 -1.89
C TRP A 194 -3.41 -12.19 -1.05
N LEU A 195 -3.61 -13.49 -1.22
CA LEU A 195 -4.53 -14.26 -0.38
C LEU A 195 -4.11 -14.21 1.10
N LEU A 196 -2.81 -14.38 1.39
CA LEU A 196 -2.28 -14.26 2.75
C LEU A 196 -2.57 -12.87 3.34
N LEU A 197 -2.33 -11.80 2.58
CA LEU A 197 -2.64 -10.44 3.03
C LEU A 197 -4.13 -10.26 3.35
N VAL A 198 -5.03 -10.80 2.52
CA VAL A 198 -6.48 -10.78 2.75
C VAL A 198 -6.84 -11.57 4.01
N VAL A 199 -6.30 -12.78 4.18
CA VAL A 199 -6.54 -13.61 5.37
C VAL A 199 -6.08 -12.89 6.64
N VAL A 200 -4.87 -12.33 6.63
CA VAL A 200 -4.33 -11.54 7.75
C VAL A 200 -5.22 -10.34 8.05
N PHE A 201 -5.65 -9.60 7.02
CA PHE A 201 -6.57 -8.48 7.16
C PHE A 201 -7.86 -8.90 7.84
N VAL A 202 -8.50 -9.98 7.37
CA VAL A 202 -9.76 -10.49 7.92
C VAL A 202 -9.59 -10.94 9.37
N ILE A 203 -8.51 -11.65 9.69
CA ILE A 203 -8.22 -12.10 11.07
C ILE A 203 -8.06 -10.89 11.99
N LEU A 204 -7.24 -9.90 11.62
CA LEU A 204 -7.02 -8.70 12.42
C LEU A 204 -8.30 -7.87 12.57
N GLN A 205 -9.11 -7.78 11.51
CA GLN A 205 -10.41 -7.11 11.54
C GLN A 205 -11.39 -7.81 12.49
N LYS A 206 -11.50 -9.15 12.43
CA LYS A 206 -12.37 -9.93 13.32
C LYS A 206 -11.94 -9.85 14.79
N ARG A 207 -10.64 -9.67 15.05
CA ARG A 207 -10.08 -9.45 16.40
C ARG A 207 -10.28 -8.03 16.93
N GLY A 208 -11.01 -7.17 16.23
CA GLY A 208 -11.29 -5.80 16.69
C GLY A 208 -10.06 -4.89 16.76
N ARG A 209 -8.97 -5.23 16.05
CA ARG A 209 -7.70 -4.48 16.08
C ARG A 209 -7.76 -3.13 15.36
N ALA A 210 -8.84 -2.87 14.61
CA ALA A 210 -9.04 -1.65 13.85
C ALA A 210 -9.53 -0.51 14.77
N VAL A 211 -8.60 0.15 15.45
CA VAL A 211 -8.89 1.34 16.27
C VAL A 211 -8.87 2.59 15.39
N GLU A 212 -9.87 3.46 15.55
CA GLU A 212 -9.93 4.75 14.85
C GLU A 212 -8.76 5.66 15.24
N THR A 213 -8.25 6.43 14.28
CA THR A 213 -7.07 7.28 14.50
C THR A 213 -7.27 8.27 15.64
N TYR A 214 -8.44 8.91 15.69
CA TYR A 214 -8.78 9.86 16.75
C TYR A 214 -8.69 9.20 18.13
N VAL A 215 -9.28 8.01 18.26
CA VAL A 215 -9.33 7.27 19.52
C VAL A 215 -7.95 6.76 19.94
N ALA A 216 -7.13 6.31 18.99
CA ALA A 216 -5.78 5.86 19.29
C ALA A 216 -4.87 7.00 19.80
N ILE A 217 -5.09 8.24 19.35
CA ILE A 217 -4.27 9.40 19.71
C ILE A 217 -4.78 10.10 20.97
N TRP A 218 -6.10 10.30 21.11
CA TRP A 218 -6.68 11.11 22.18
C TRP A 218 -7.73 10.40 23.04
N GLY A 219 -8.03 9.13 22.76
CA GLY A 219 -9.06 8.38 23.49
C GLY A 219 -10.48 8.79 23.09
N LYS A 220 -11.41 8.72 24.04
CA LYS A 220 -12.82 9.11 23.78
C LYS A 220 -12.89 10.61 23.42
N PRO A 221 -13.82 11.03 22.54
CA PRO A 221 -14.03 12.44 22.24
C PRO A 221 -14.20 13.27 23.53
N TYR A 222 -13.49 14.39 23.62
CA TYR A 222 -13.60 15.30 24.76
C TYR A 222 -15.05 15.76 24.93
N ARG A 223 -15.61 15.62 26.14
CA ARG A 223 -16.94 16.13 26.52
C ARG A 223 -16.90 17.66 26.60
N GLY A 224 -16.81 18.31 25.45
CA GLY A 224 -16.92 19.76 25.28
C GLY A 224 -17.46 20.15 23.90
N LYS A 225 -17.92 19.15 23.13
CA LYS A 225 -18.73 19.37 21.93
C LYS A 225 -20.19 19.45 22.38
N SER A 226 -20.62 20.63 22.81
CA SER A 226 -22.01 21.07 22.69
C SER A 226 -22.24 21.54 21.26
#